data_AF-A0A948SIU0-F1
#
_entry.id   AF-A0A948SIU0-F1
#
_cell.length_a   1.000
_cell.length_b   1.000
_cell.length_c   1.000
_cell.angle_alpha   90.00
_cell.angle_beta   90.00
_cell.angle_gamma   90.00
#
_symmetry.space_group_name_H-M   'P 1'
#
loop_
_entity.id
_entity.type
_entity.pdbx_description
1 polymer ?
#
loop_
_entity_poly.entity_id
_entity_poly.type
_entity_poly.pdbx_seq_one_letter_code
_entity_poly.pdbx_strand_id
1 'polypeptide(L)'
;MTVTGLVFADNTFELYVNGRKVASDPIAFTPFNAVKVSFRASYPMTFAFKASDYADPATGLEYNNTKVGDGGLIARFSNGLVTGDGWKAKTISHGPTDLPTCLADPTTCRVVNTPEPSRWTTSPAAATWPAAKLYTVAQVQPHLNGFSEMNWGKASFIWGDDLVTDNTVLMRKTVTRAR
;
A
#
# COMPACT_ATOMS: atom_id res chain seq x y z
N MET A 1 12.22 -9.60 -18.99
CA MET A 1 13.16 -8.48 -18.74
C MET A 1 13.40 -8.34 -17.25
N THR A 2 14.51 -7.73 -16.85
CA THR A 2 14.72 -7.31 -15.45
C THR A 2 14.02 -5.97 -15.23
N VAL A 3 13.23 -5.88 -14.16
CA VAL A 3 12.60 -4.64 -13.69
C VAL A 3 13.17 -4.35 -12.31
N THR A 4 13.64 -3.12 -12.12
CA THR A 4 14.04 -2.61 -10.81
C THR A 4 13.03 -1.57 -10.35
N GLY A 5 12.97 -1.28 -9.06
CA GLY A 5 12.07 -0.28 -8.53
C GLY A 5 12.49 0.25 -7.17
N LEU A 6 11.79 1.30 -6.75
CA LEU A 6 11.87 1.88 -5.41
C LEU A 6 10.45 1.93 -4.85
N VAL A 7 10.27 1.43 -3.65
CA VAL A 7 8.97 1.37 -2.95
C VAL A 7 9.17 1.97 -1.56
N PHE A 8 8.29 2.87 -1.15
CA PHE A 8 8.11 3.26 0.25
C PHE A 8 6.69 2.90 0.64
N ALA A 9 6.52 2.29 1.81
CA ALA A 9 5.22 1.93 2.35
C ALA A 9 5.05 2.48 3.76
N ASP A 10 3.81 2.75 4.13
CA ASP A 10 3.38 3.07 5.47
C ASP A 10 2.54 1.88 5.98
N ASN A 11 3.07 0.96 6.80
CA ASN A 11 4.49 0.74 7.11
C ASN A 11 5.14 -0.32 6.21
N THR A 12 4.40 -1.34 5.77
CA THR A 12 4.96 -2.51 5.08
C THR A 12 4.28 -2.77 3.75
N PHE A 13 4.97 -3.49 2.86
CA PHE A 13 4.38 -3.99 1.64
C PHE A 13 4.77 -5.43 1.31
N GLU A 14 3.91 -6.08 0.56
CA GLU A 14 4.23 -7.25 -0.26
C GLU A 14 4.00 -6.91 -1.73
N LEU A 15 5.01 -7.15 -2.59
CA LEU A 15 4.91 -6.95 -4.03
C LEU A 15 4.82 -8.29 -4.75
N TYR A 16 3.78 -8.43 -5.57
CA TYR A 16 3.56 -9.54 -6.47
C TYR A 16 3.59 -9.05 -7.91
N VAL A 17 4.22 -9.84 -8.78
CA VAL A 17 4.19 -9.62 -10.23
C VAL A 17 3.79 -10.90 -10.91
N ASN A 18 2.72 -10.84 -11.73
CA ASN A 18 2.11 -12.00 -12.39
C ASN A 18 1.79 -13.14 -11.41
N GLY A 19 1.29 -12.78 -10.22
CA GLY A 19 0.90 -13.75 -9.17
C GLY A 19 2.03 -14.28 -8.30
N ARG A 20 3.29 -13.95 -8.58
CA ARG A 20 4.44 -14.39 -7.77
C ARG A 20 4.88 -13.26 -6.85
N LYS A 21 5.07 -13.55 -5.57
CA LYS A 21 5.71 -12.61 -4.64
C LYS A 21 7.15 -12.41 -5.08
N VAL A 22 7.56 -11.17 -5.33
CA VAL A 22 8.89 -10.81 -5.82
C VAL A 22 9.67 -9.93 -4.85
N ALA A 23 9.00 -9.26 -3.91
CA ALA A 23 9.63 -8.49 -2.84
C ALA A 23 8.66 -8.30 -1.68
N SER A 24 9.19 -7.95 -0.52
CA SER A 24 8.46 -7.42 0.63
C SER A 24 9.33 -6.44 1.38
N ASP A 25 8.71 -5.66 2.25
CA ASP A 25 9.44 -4.81 3.18
C ASP A 25 10.29 -5.67 4.14
N PRO A 26 11.58 -5.33 4.35
CA PRO A 26 12.42 -6.02 5.33
C PRO A 26 12.18 -5.55 6.78
N ILE A 27 11.47 -4.45 7.00
CA ILE A 27 11.21 -3.88 8.33
C ILE A 27 9.69 -3.87 8.56
N ALA A 28 9.28 -4.34 9.74
CA ALA A 28 7.85 -4.51 10.04
C ALA A 28 7.16 -3.23 10.54
N PHE A 29 7.92 -2.26 11.08
CA PHE A 29 7.34 -1.06 11.69
C PHE A 29 8.28 0.15 11.61
N THR A 30 9.28 0.24 12.49
CA THR A 30 10.24 1.35 12.54
C THR A 30 11.68 0.86 12.64
N PRO A 31 12.67 1.64 12.14
CA PRO A 31 12.50 2.88 11.38
C PRO A 31 11.92 2.63 9.99
N PHE A 32 11.24 3.64 9.44
CA PHE A 32 10.79 3.62 8.05
C PHE A 32 11.97 3.50 7.08
N ASN A 33 11.71 2.89 5.93
CA ASN A 33 12.69 2.66 4.87
C ASN A 33 12.07 2.85 3.48
N ALA A 34 12.92 2.98 2.46
CA ALA A 34 12.52 2.79 1.08
C ALA A 34 13.30 1.62 0.49
N VAL A 35 12.59 0.68 -0.11
CA VAL A 35 13.11 -0.60 -0.54
C VAL A 35 13.39 -0.59 -2.04
N LYS A 36 14.65 -0.85 -2.40
CA LYS A 36 15.04 -1.13 -3.78
C LYS A 36 14.70 -2.56 -4.12
N VAL A 37 13.95 -2.78 -5.19
CA VAL A 37 13.53 -4.12 -5.65
C VAL A 37 14.11 -4.43 -7.01
N SER A 38 14.33 -5.71 -7.31
CA SER A 38 14.81 -6.19 -8.61
C SER A 38 14.26 -7.58 -8.88
N PHE A 39 13.57 -7.77 -10.00
CA PHE A 39 12.96 -9.05 -10.37
C PHE A 39 12.85 -9.21 -11.88
N ARG A 40 12.60 -10.44 -12.34
CA ARG A 40 12.36 -10.74 -13.76
C ARG A 40 10.86 -10.94 -14.02
N ALA A 41 10.34 -10.27 -15.04
CA ALA A 41 8.97 -10.42 -15.50
C ALA A 41 8.85 -10.24 -17.02
N SER A 42 7.69 -10.61 -17.57
CA SER A 42 7.37 -10.46 -19.00
C SER A 42 5.99 -9.80 -19.14
N TYR A 43 5.83 -8.98 -20.19
CA TYR A 43 4.55 -8.36 -20.50
C TYR A 43 3.53 -9.38 -21.03
N PRO A 44 2.21 -9.14 -20.84
CA PRO A 44 1.64 -8.14 -19.93
C PRO A 44 2.02 -8.45 -18.48
N MET A 45 2.31 -7.40 -17.70
CA MET A 45 2.68 -7.53 -16.30
C MET A 45 1.52 -7.05 -15.43
N THR A 46 1.03 -7.91 -14.55
CA THR A 46 0.15 -7.51 -13.44
C THR A 46 1.02 -7.24 -12.21
N PHE A 47 1.07 -5.98 -11.79
CA PHE A 47 1.64 -5.59 -10.51
C PHE A 47 0.52 -5.59 -9.46
N ALA A 48 0.81 -6.15 -8.30
CA ALA A 48 -0.10 -6.26 -7.19
C ALA A 48 0.66 -5.98 -5.89
N PHE A 49 0.17 -5.03 -5.10
CA PHE A 49 0.72 -4.68 -3.80
C PHE A 49 -0.30 -4.99 -2.71
N LYS A 50 0.18 -5.53 -1.59
CA LYS A 50 -0.53 -5.46 -0.32
C LYS A 50 0.26 -4.48 0.55
N ALA A 51 -0.31 -3.32 0.83
CA ALA A 51 0.24 -2.39 1.83
C ALA A 51 -0.45 -2.65 3.17
N SER A 52 0.33 -2.70 4.24
CA SER A 52 -0.17 -2.96 5.58
C SER A 52 0.55 -2.09 6.59
N ASP A 53 -0.24 -1.38 7.38
CA ASP A 53 0.17 -0.69 8.59
C ASP A 53 0.51 -1.68 9.74
N TYR A 54 1.19 -1.19 10.78
CA TYR A 54 1.53 -1.92 11.99
C TYR A 54 0.44 -1.86 13.08
N ALA A 55 -0.71 -1.24 12.79
CA ALA A 55 -1.82 -1.12 13.70
C ALA A 55 -2.28 -2.46 14.29
N ASP A 56 -2.65 -2.40 15.56
CA ASP A 56 -3.25 -3.53 16.25
C ASP A 56 -4.54 -3.97 15.51
N PRO A 57 -4.68 -5.26 15.18
CA PRO A 57 -5.78 -5.73 14.34
C PRO A 57 -7.16 -5.66 15.01
N ALA A 58 -7.22 -5.47 16.33
CA ALA A 58 -8.46 -5.32 17.09
C ALA A 58 -8.84 -3.84 17.26
N THR A 59 -7.86 -2.95 17.45
CA THR A 59 -8.14 -1.52 17.70
C THR A 59 -8.01 -0.65 16.46
N GLY A 60 -7.11 -0.98 15.52
CA GLY A 60 -6.72 -0.10 14.42
C GLY A 60 -5.79 1.03 14.85
N LEU A 61 -5.21 0.91 16.06
CA LEU A 61 -4.30 1.89 16.61
C LEU A 61 -2.88 1.33 16.73
N GLU A 62 -1.91 2.23 16.74
CA GLU A 62 -0.49 1.96 16.91
C GLU A 62 0.13 2.87 17.99
N TYR A 63 1.42 2.67 18.27
CA TYR A 63 2.18 3.39 19.30
C TYR A 63 1.46 3.41 20.66
N ASN A 64 1.15 2.24 21.20
CA ASN A 64 0.40 2.08 22.46
C ASN A 64 -0.94 2.83 22.46
N ASN A 65 -1.72 2.69 21.38
CA ASN A 65 -3.04 3.29 21.19
C ASN A 65 -3.03 4.83 21.14
N THR A 66 -1.96 5.45 20.64
CA THR A 66 -1.84 6.92 20.54
C THR A 66 -1.90 7.46 19.11
N LYS A 67 -1.77 6.57 18.14
CA LYS A 67 -1.79 6.86 16.70
C LYS A 67 -2.73 5.90 16.00
N VAL A 68 -3.25 6.32 14.86
CA VAL A 68 -4.12 5.50 13.99
C VAL A 68 -3.24 4.90 12.92
N GLY A 69 -3.50 3.65 12.56
CA GLY A 69 -2.78 3.05 11.45
C GLY A 69 -3.25 3.52 10.10
N ASP A 70 -2.33 3.64 9.16
CA ASP A 70 -2.60 4.14 7.84
C ASP A 70 -1.76 3.38 6.79
N GLY A 71 -2.38 2.37 6.18
CA GLY A 71 -1.74 1.43 5.26
C GLY A 71 -1.71 1.87 3.79
N GLY A 72 -0.57 2.33 3.29
CA GLY A 72 -0.43 2.65 1.86
C GLY A 72 0.99 2.80 1.34
N LEU A 73 1.18 3.25 0.09
CA LEU A 73 2.51 3.29 -0.51
C LEU A 73 2.69 4.27 -1.68
N ILE A 74 3.95 4.48 -2.04
CA ILE A 74 4.40 5.09 -3.29
C ILE A 74 5.49 4.22 -3.92
N ALA A 75 5.43 4.03 -5.24
CA ALA A 75 6.44 3.25 -5.95
C ALA A 75 6.70 3.72 -7.37
N ARG A 76 7.93 3.48 -7.82
CA ARG A 76 8.33 3.63 -9.23
C ARG A 76 9.17 2.45 -9.69
N PHE A 77 9.11 2.17 -10.99
CA PHE A 77 9.82 1.06 -11.62
C PHE A 77 10.58 1.49 -12.88
N SER A 78 11.66 0.79 -13.19
CA SER A 78 12.56 1.08 -14.31
C SER A 78 11.93 0.88 -15.69
N ASN A 79 10.77 0.23 -15.77
CA ASN A 79 9.99 0.08 -16.99
C ASN A 79 9.00 1.24 -17.23
N GLY A 80 9.09 2.32 -16.44
CA GLY A 80 8.23 3.51 -16.54
C GLY A 80 6.91 3.41 -15.76
N LEU A 81 6.60 2.26 -15.14
CA LEU A 81 5.44 2.16 -14.26
C LEU A 81 5.68 2.95 -12.97
N VAL A 82 4.69 3.75 -12.59
CA VAL A 82 4.63 4.46 -11.31
C VAL A 82 3.27 4.24 -10.64
N THR A 83 3.22 4.39 -9.32
CA THR A 83 1.96 4.53 -8.58
C THR A 83 1.31 5.87 -8.91
N GLY A 84 -0.03 5.89 -9.01
CA GLY A 84 -0.79 7.05 -9.48
C GLY A 84 -2.07 6.62 -10.17
N ASP A 85 -2.54 7.40 -11.15
CA ASP A 85 -3.79 7.12 -11.85
C ASP A 85 -3.82 5.72 -12.52
N GLY A 86 -5.01 5.12 -12.53
CA GLY A 86 -5.27 3.82 -13.16
C GLY A 86 -4.86 2.61 -12.32
N TRP A 87 -4.40 2.81 -11.09
CA TRP A 87 -4.34 1.74 -10.09
C TRP A 87 -5.73 1.47 -9.51
N LYS A 88 -6.00 0.21 -9.21
CA LYS A 88 -7.20 -0.24 -8.50
C LYS A 88 -6.85 -0.54 -7.05
N ALA A 89 -7.76 -0.28 -6.11
CA ALA A 89 -7.56 -0.54 -4.68
C ALA A 89 -8.75 -1.27 -4.04
N LYS A 90 -8.47 -2.08 -3.02
CA LYS A 90 -9.47 -2.69 -2.13
C LYS A 90 -8.92 -2.73 -0.71
N THR A 91 -9.56 -2.00 0.19
CA THR A 91 -9.29 -2.08 1.62
C THR A 91 -9.84 -3.40 2.17
N ILE A 92 -9.00 -4.11 2.93
CA ILE A 92 -9.38 -5.36 3.61
C ILE A 92 -9.24 -5.29 5.13
N SER A 93 -8.62 -4.24 5.65
CA SER A 93 -8.65 -3.88 7.06
C SER A 93 -8.89 -2.39 7.18
N HIS A 94 -9.96 -2.01 7.87
CA HIS A 94 -10.37 -0.62 8.07
C HIS A 94 -10.76 -0.41 9.53
N GLY A 95 -10.14 0.54 10.20
CA GLY A 95 -10.53 0.97 11.53
C GLY A 95 -9.49 1.87 12.18
N PRO A 96 -9.84 2.50 13.31
CA PRO A 96 -11.09 2.35 14.04
C PRO A 96 -12.30 2.91 13.27
N THR A 97 -13.43 2.21 13.28
CA THR A 97 -14.64 2.64 12.53
C THR A 97 -15.31 3.89 13.11
N ASP A 98 -15.01 4.22 14.37
CA ASP A 98 -15.37 5.47 15.02
C ASP A 98 -14.13 5.98 15.77
N LEU A 99 -13.33 6.78 15.06
CA LEU A 99 -12.05 7.24 15.55
C LEU A 99 -12.16 8.13 16.81
N PRO A 100 -13.03 9.16 16.87
CA PRO A 100 -13.16 9.98 18.08
C PRO A 100 -13.54 9.17 19.32
N THR A 101 -14.48 8.23 19.19
CA THR A 101 -14.90 7.39 20.33
C THR A 101 -13.77 6.46 20.76
N CYS A 102 -13.10 5.81 19.79
CA CYS A 102 -11.95 4.93 20.04
C CYS A 102 -10.77 5.65 20.73
N LEU A 103 -10.45 6.88 20.36
CA LEU A 103 -9.38 7.65 21.03
C LEU A 103 -9.75 8.10 22.45
N ALA A 104 -11.04 8.29 22.73
CA ALA A 104 -11.50 8.60 24.08
C ALA A 104 -11.48 7.36 25.00
N ASP A 105 -11.73 6.17 24.45
CA ASP A 105 -11.68 4.89 25.16
C ASP A 105 -11.24 3.76 24.21
N PRO A 106 -9.98 3.29 24.27
CA PRO A 106 -9.47 2.25 23.38
C PRO A 106 -10.25 0.92 23.41
N THR A 107 -11.08 0.67 24.43
CA THR A 107 -11.92 -0.53 24.49
C THR A 107 -13.12 -0.47 23.52
N THR A 108 -13.47 0.71 23.02
CA THR A 108 -14.55 0.91 22.04
C THR A 108 -14.09 0.77 20.60
N CYS A 109 -12.78 0.68 20.35
CA CYS A 109 -12.23 0.56 19.01
C CYS A 109 -12.77 -0.68 18.29
N ARG A 110 -13.08 -0.53 17.01
CA ARG A 110 -13.58 -1.61 16.15
C ARG A 110 -12.89 -1.53 14.80
N VAL A 111 -12.38 -2.66 14.34
CA VAL A 111 -11.80 -2.83 13.01
C VAL A 111 -12.71 -3.73 12.18
N VAL A 112 -13.02 -3.32 10.97
CA VAL A 112 -13.68 -4.14 9.95
C VAL A 112 -12.61 -4.81 9.12
N ASN A 113 -12.50 -6.12 9.27
CA ASN A 113 -11.65 -6.96 8.45
C ASN A 113 -12.49 -7.74 7.43
N THR A 114 -12.06 -7.74 6.18
CA THR A 114 -12.63 -8.61 5.14
C THR A 114 -11.59 -9.62 4.69
N PRO A 115 -11.98 -10.86 4.35
CA PRO A 115 -11.02 -11.86 3.88
C PRO A 115 -10.27 -11.37 2.63
N GLU A 116 -8.96 -11.62 2.60
CA GLU A 116 -8.14 -11.38 1.41
C GLU A 116 -8.70 -12.21 0.23
N PRO A 117 -9.08 -11.60 -0.91
CA PRO A 117 -9.74 -12.34 -1.97
C PRO A 117 -8.80 -13.37 -2.61
N SER A 118 -9.28 -14.60 -2.80
CA SER A 118 -8.47 -15.66 -3.41
C SER A 118 -7.96 -15.25 -4.80
N ARG A 119 -6.66 -15.49 -5.04
CA ARG A 119 -5.97 -15.21 -6.32
C ARG A 119 -6.06 -13.76 -6.77
N TRP A 120 -6.31 -12.77 -5.90
CA TRP A 120 -6.46 -11.36 -6.27
C TRP A 120 -5.27 -10.79 -7.09
N THR A 121 -4.07 -11.33 -6.90
CA THR A 121 -2.84 -10.98 -7.63
C THR A 121 -2.83 -11.39 -9.11
N THR A 122 -3.77 -12.26 -9.53
CA THR A 122 -3.91 -12.76 -10.92
C THR A 122 -5.34 -12.67 -11.45
N SER A 123 -6.34 -12.67 -10.57
CA SER A 123 -7.76 -12.74 -10.90
C SER A 123 -8.24 -11.50 -11.67
N PRO A 124 -9.07 -11.64 -12.71
CA PRO A 124 -9.69 -10.50 -13.39
C PRO A 124 -10.65 -9.73 -12.48
N ALA A 125 -11.14 -10.33 -11.38
CA ALA A 125 -12.06 -9.68 -10.45
C ALA A 125 -11.48 -8.39 -9.83
N ALA A 126 -10.16 -8.29 -9.67
CA ALA A 126 -9.54 -7.06 -9.19
C ALA A 126 -9.65 -5.87 -10.18
N ALA A 127 -10.13 -6.10 -11.42
CA ALA A 127 -10.44 -5.01 -12.35
C ALA A 127 -11.73 -4.25 -11.96
N THR A 128 -12.64 -4.85 -11.19
CA THR A 128 -13.90 -4.22 -10.75
C THR A 128 -13.75 -3.40 -9.47
N TRP A 129 -12.58 -3.46 -8.83
CA TRP A 129 -12.26 -2.65 -7.66
C TRP A 129 -12.35 -1.15 -8.00
N PRO A 130 -12.65 -0.29 -7.02
CA PRO A 130 -12.56 1.16 -7.20
C PRO A 130 -11.13 1.58 -7.55
N ALA A 131 -11.00 2.79 -8.10
CA ALA A 131 -9.68 3.37 -8.31
C ALA A 131 -9.00 3.60 -6.96
N ALA A 132 -7.67 3.43 -6.91
CA ALA A 132 -6.89 3.83 -5.75
C ALA A 132 -7.00 5.34 -5.54
N LYS A 133 -7.11 5.78 -4.29
CA LYS A 133 -7.11 7.20 -3.97
C LYS A 133 -5.69 7.75 -4.04
N LEU A 134 -5.57 8.97 -4.52
CA LEU A 134 -4.29 9.69 -4.55
C LEU A 134 -4.19 10.63 -3.36
N TYR A 135 -3.06 10.58 -2.69
CA TYR A 135 -2.71 11.50 -1.61
C TYR A 135 -1.42 12.24 -1.92
N THR A 136 -1.33 13.47 -1.43
CA THR A 136 -0.14 14.31 -1.56
C THR A 136 0.88 13.97 -0.48
N VAL A 137 2.15 14.29 -0.72
CA VAL A 137 3.21 14.18 0.29
C VAL A 137 2.87 14.95 1.57
N ALA A 138 2.17 16.09 1.45
CA ALA A 138 1.77 16.90 2.60
C ALA A 138 0.67 16.25 3.45
N GLN A 139 -0.19 15.44 2.84
CA GLN A 139 -1.22 14.68 3.54
C GLN A 139 -0.63 13.46 4.23
N VAL A 140 0.27 12.73 3.56
CA VAL A 140 0.87 11.48 4.09
C VAL A 140 1.98 11.77 5.10
N GLN A 141 2.77 12.82 4.92
CA GLN A 141 3.89 13.18 5.80
C GLN A 141 4.89 12.02 6.04
N PRO A 142 5.43 11.40 4.98
CA PRO A 142 6.19 10.16 5.09
C PRO A 142 7.37 10.27 6.06
N HIS A 143 7.38 9.41 7.06
CA HIS A 143 8.33 9.43 8.18
C HIS A 143 9.71 8.81 7.85
N LEU A 144 10.19 9.04 6.62
CA LEU A 144 11.49 8.57 6.15
C LEU A 144 12.47 9.73 5.96
N ASN A 145 13.58 9.69 6.70
CA ASN A 145 14.70 10.61 6.49
C ASN A 145 15.21 10.50 5.05
N GLY A 146 15.33 11.64 4.37
CA GLY A 146 15.79 11.69 2.98
C GLY A 146 14.72 11.37 1.94
N PHE A 147 13.44 11.27 2.31
CA PHE A 147 12.35 10.93 1.38
C PHE A 147 12.28 11.91 0.20
N SER A 148 12.48 13.21 0.45
CA SER A 148 12.35 14.28 -0.56
C SER A 148 13.46 14.26 -1.62
N GLU A 149 14.61 13.70 -1.26
CA GLU A 149 15.82 13.57 -2.07
C GLU A 149 15.74 12.34 -2.99
N MET A 150 14.81 11.42 -2.71
CA MET A 150 14.58 10.26 -3.54
C MET A 150 13.85 10.64 -4.82
N ASN A 151 14.29 10.06 -5.93
CA ASN A 151 13.62 10.27 -7.21
C ASN A 151 12.37 9.40 -7.28
N TRP A 152 11.19 9.99 -7.04
CA TRP A 152 9.89 9.33 -7.21
C TRP A 152 9.30 9.50 -8.62
N GLY A 153 9.93 10.31 -9.49
CA GLY A 153 9.44 10.61 -10.83
C GLY A 153 8.06 11.26 -10.79
N LYS A 154 7.10 10.69 -11.53
CA LYS A 154 5.69 11.11 -11.52
C LYS A 154 4.81 10.28 -10.57
N ALA A 155 5.42 9.52 -9.66
CA ALA A 155 4.66 8.70 -8.74
C ALA A 155 3.84 9.56 -7.78
N SER A 156 2.67 9.05 -7.41
CA SER A 156 1.83 9.58 -6.34
C SER A 156 1.61 8.50 -5.29
N PHE A 157 1.34 8.90 -4.04
CA PHE A 157 0.86 7.96 -3.03
C PHE A 157 -0.48 7.39 -3.49
N ILE A 158 -0.64 6.08 -3.32
CA ILE A 158 -1.87 5.36 -3.60
C ILE A 158 -2.34 4.64 -2.34
N TRP A 159 -3.65 4.63 -2.14
CA TRP A 159 -4.31 4.12 -0.94
C TRP A 159 -5.70 3.56 -1.25
N GLY A 160 -6.38 3.11 -0.18
CA GLY A 160 -7.82 2.97 -0.12
C GLY A 160 -8.54 4.32 -0.06
N ASP A 161 -9.82 4.33 0.34
CA ASP A 161 -10.63 5.55 0.31
C ASP A 161 -10.33 6.48 1.50
N ASP A 162 -9.93 5.92 2.64
CA ASP A 162 -9.61 6.68 3.84
C ASP A 162 -8.10 6.66 4.09
N LEU A 163 -7.47 7.83 4.15
CA LEU A 163 -6.05 7.92 4.47
C LEU A 163 -5.79 7.47 5.90
N VAL A 164 -6.68 7.75 6.85
CA VAL A 164 -6.38 7.71 8.28
C VAL A 164 -6.69 6.35 8.90
N THR A 165 -7.63 5.58 8.35
CA THR A 165 -8.13 4.34 8.99
C THR A 165 -8.04 3.10 8.11
N ASP A 166 -7.59 3.21 6.85
CA ASP A 166 -7.40 2.04 6.00
C ASP A 166 -6.04 1.39 6.31
N ASN A 167 -6.04 0.38 7.19
CA ASN A 167 -4.83 -0.28 7.69
C ASN A 167 -4.22 -1.31 6.73
N THR A 168 -5.03 -1.94 5.86
CA THR A 168 -4.50 -2.87 4.85
C THR A 168 -5.23 -2.73 3.54
N VAL A 169 -4.48 -2.37 2.50
CA VAL A 169 -4.99 -2.04 1.17
C VAL A 169 -4.31 -2.92 0.12
N LEU A 170 -5.13 -3.60 -0.68
CA LEU A 170 -4.70 -4.35 -1.85
C LEU A 170 -4.77 -3.44 -3.07
N MET A 171 -3.67 -3.32 -3.82
CA MET A 171 -3.56 -2.43 -4.99
C MET A 171 -3.11 -3.19 -6.22
N ARG A 172 -3.68 -2.88 -7.39
CA ARG A 172 -3.36 -3.62 -8.63
C ARG A 172 -3.32 -2.72 -9.86
N LYS A 173 -2.39 -3.01 -10.76
CA LYS A 173 -2.35 -2.47 -12.12
C LYS A 173 -1.75 -3.47 -13.12
N THR A 174 -2.38 -3.60 -14.27
CA THR A 174 -1.85 -4.39 -15.39
C THR A 174 -1.31 -3.44 -16.45
N VAL A 175 -0.07 -3.67 -16.88
CA VAL A 175 0.59 -2.95 -17.96
C VAL A 175 0.92 -3.88 -19.11
N THR A 176 0.65 -3.42 -20.32
CA THR A 176 1.06 -4.09 -21.56
C THR A 176 2.33 -3.44 -22.08
N ARG A 177 3.02 -4.11 -23.01
CA ARG A 177 4.15 -3.50 -23.71
C ARG A 177 3.60 -2.33 -24.55
N ALA A 178 4.18 -1.14 -24.41
CA ALA A 178 3.92 -0.06 -25.37
C ALA A 178 4.28 -0.59 -26.77
N ARG A 179 3.40 -0.34 -27.74
CA ARG A 179 3.68 -0.64 -29.15
C ARG A 179 4.79 0.25 -29.67
#